data_AF-A0A482Z671-F1
#
_entry.id   AF-A0A482Z671-F1
#
_cell.length_a   1.000
_cell.length_b   1.000
_cell.length_c   1.000
_cell.angle_alpha   90.00
_cell.angle_beta   90.00
_cell.angle_gamma   90.00
#
_symmetry.space_group_name_H-M   'P 1'
#
loop_
_entity.id
_entity.type
_entity.pdbx_description
1 polymer ?
#
loop_
_entity_poly.entity_id
_entity_poly.type
_entity_poly.pdbx_seq_one_letter_code
_entity_poly.pdbx_strand_id
1 'polypeptide(L)'
;MNFKKITAYSLLLAGIAMSPHALAEQSFHGHTVNVAFEYWHNDVHDDHGDFFLLKNQKDVMASDSSYPDETDFYVVNPDIDYFYWDIDFSQNMIELAYTSIQAVDDYNQTGGSTHKGFHFNDVKNSLPDIINVIVDDTFARNRSDPYG
;
A
#
# COMPACT_ATOMS: atom_id res chain seq x y z
N MET A 1 -52.95 -21.54 -14.62
CA MET A 1 -51.69 -21.04 -14.04
C MET A 1 -50.54 -21.50 -14.91
N ASN A 2 -49.73 -20.58 -15.42
CA ASN A 2 -48.66 -20.84 -16.38
C ASN A 2 -47.32 -20.62 -15.65
N PHE A 3 -46.60 -21.69 -15.33
CA PHE A 3 -45.30 -21.59 -14.67
C PHE A 3 -44.21 -21.40 -15.71
N LYS A 4 -43.68 -20.17 -15.82
CA LYS A 4 -42.44 -19.90 -16.56
C LYS A 4 -41.29 -20.57 -15.84
N LYS A 5 -40.59 -21.49 -16.53
CA LYS A 5 -39.31 -22.05 -16.07
C LYS A 5 -38.25 -20.95 -16.11
N ILE A 6 -37.70 -20.60 -14.96
CA ILE A 6 -36.52 -19.75 -14.85
C ILE A 6 -35.32 -20.67 -15.05
N THR A 7 -34.63 -20.54 -16.19
CA THR A 7 -33.36 -21.21 -16.44
C THR A 7 -32.28 -20.41 -15.71
N ALA A 8 -31.75 -20.96 -14.62
CA ALA A 8 -30.63 -20.37 -13.92
C ALA A 8 -29.35 -20.63 -14.71
N TYR A 9 -28.73 -19.58 -15.25
CA TYR A 9 -27.37 -19.63 -15.77
C TYR A 9 -26.42 -19.83 -14.59
N SER A 10 -25.78 -21.00 -14.51
CA SER A 10 -24.66 -21.19 -13.59
C SER A 10 -23.47 -20.38 -14.11
N LEU A 11 -23.17 -19.27 -13.43
CA LEU A 11 -21.88 -18.62 -13.51
C LEU A 11 -20.83 -19.61 -12.99
N LEU A 12 -20.10 -20.25 -13.91
CA LEU A 12 -18.94 -21.04 -13.55
C LEU A 12 -17.85 -20.06 -13.10
N LEU A 13 -17.75 -19.83 -11.79
CA LEU A 13 -16.65 -19.08 -11.21
C LEU A 13 -15.40 -19.97 -11.29
N ALA A 14 -14.69 -19.88 -12.41
CA ALA A 14 -13.37 -20.49 -12.54
C ALA A 14 -12.41 -19.70 -11.65
N GLY A 15 -12.40 -20.02 -10.35
CA GLY A 15 -11.35 -19.56 -9.45
C GLY A 15 -10.03 -20.10 -9.97
N ILE A 16 -9.13 -19.21 -10.38
CA ILE A 16 -7.76 -19.56 -10.72
C ILE A 16 -7.12 -19.99 -9.40
N ALA A 17 -7.11 -21.29 -9.11
CA ALA A 17 -6.38 -21.83 -7.99
C ALA A 17 -4.89 -21.69 -8.31
N MET A 18 -4.27 -20.60 -7.85
CA MET A 18 -2.83 -20.47 -7.91
C MET A 18 -2.22 -21.54 -7.00
N SER A 19 -1.26 -22.31 -7.54
CA SER A 19 -0.59 -23.33 -6.74
C SER A 19 0.20 -22.66 -5.60
N PRO A 20 0.29 -23.27 -4.41
CA PRO A 20 1.14 -22.75 -3.32
C PRO A 20 2.60 -22.53 -3.73
N HIS A 21 3.08 -23.32 -4.69
CA HIS A 21 4.42 -23.17 -5.26
C HIS A 21 4.59 -21.89 -6.08
N ALA A 22 3.56 -21.49 -6.84
CA ALA A 22 3.58 -20.23 -7.60
C ALA A 22 3.51 -19.00 -6.67
N LEU A 23 2.78 -19.10 -5.55
CA LEU A 23 2.77 -18.06 -4.52
C LEU A 23 4.13 -17.96 -3.80
N ALA A 24 4.80 -19.09 -3.56
CA ALA A 24 6.14 -19.11 -2.99
C ALA A 24 7.21 -18.52 -3.92
N GLU A 25 7.13 -18.77 -5.24
CA GLU A 25 8.03 -18.16 -6.24
C GLU A 25 7.81 -16.65 -6.40
N GLN A 26 6.64 -16.14 -6.01
CA GLN A 26 6.30 -14.72 -6.01
C GLN A 26 6.38 -14.08 -4.62
N SER A 27 6.97 -14.77 -3.64
CA SER A 27 7.06 -14.26 -2.27
C SER A 27 8.14 -13.18 -2.14
N PHE A 28 7.86 -12.15 -1.36
CA PHE A 28 8.82 -11.15 -0.90
C PHE A 28 9.74 -11.70 0.21
N HIS A 29 9.41 -12.83 0.83
CA HIS A 29 10.17 -13.38 1.95
C HIS A 29 11.66 -13.53 1.66
N GLY A 30 12.49 -12.96 2.54
CA GLY A 30 13.96 -13.04 2.44
C GLY A 30 14.57 -12.03 1.47
N HIS A 31 13.75 -11.16 0.87
CA HIS A 31 14.22 -10.06 0.04
C HIS A 31 14.32 -8.76 0.85
N THR A 32 15.24 -7.89 0.44
CA THR A 32 15.33 -6.53 0.99
C THR A 32 14.60 -5.57 0.07
N VAL A 33 13.61 -4.85 0.60
CA VAL A 33 12.84 -3.82 -0.11
C VAL A 33 13.28 -2.46 0.40
N ASN A 34 13.64 -1.55 -0.50
CA ASN A 34 13.82 -0.16 -0.11
C ASN A 34 12.45 0.52 -0.12
N VAL A 35 12.00 0.97 1.05
CA VAL A 35 10.72 1.66 1.23
C VAL A 35 11.00 3.12 1.47
N ALA A 36 10.23 3.98 0.81
CA ALA A 36 10.32 5.42 0.98
C ALA A 36 8.93 6.04 0.88
N PHE A 37 8.75 7.20 1.50
CA PHE A 37 7.57 8.02 1.29
C PHE A 37 7.84 9.05 0.20
N GLU A 38 6.95 9.18 -0.78
CA GLU A 38 7.14 10.05 -1.92
C GLU A 38 6.08 11.17 -2.00
N TYR A 39 6.51 12.32 -2.51
CA TYR A 39 5.69 13.47 -2.84
C TYR A 39 5.77 13.73 -4.34
N TRP A 40 4.64 14.12 -4.94
CA TRP A 40 4.58 14.55 -6.35
C TRP A 40 4.04 15.97 -6.47
N HIS A 41 4.55 16.71 -7.45
CA HIS A 41 4.01 18.02 -7.82
C HIS A 41 2.73 17.85 -8.63
N ASN A 42 1.71 18.67 -8.34
CA ASN A 42 0.51 18.72 -9.16
C ASN A 42 0.74 19.71 -10.30
N ASP A 43 1.36 19.26 -11.40
CA ASP A 43 1.19 19.98 -12.64
C ASP A 43 -0.11 19.51 -13.32
N VAL A 44 -0.94 20.45 -13.77
CA VAL A 44 -2.40 20.30 -13.96
C VAL A 44 -2.76 19.47 -15.21
N HIS A 45 -1.84 18.69 -15.77
CA HIS A 45 -1.99 18.13 -17.11
C HIS A 45 -1.62 16.68 -17.32
N ASP A 46 -1.12 15.94 -16.34
CA ASP A 46 -0.93 14.49 -16.48
C ASP A 46 -1.22 13.77 -15.16
N ASP A 47 -1.79 12.57 -15.28
CA ASP A 47 -2.11 11.65 -14.17
C ASP A 47 -0.85 11.12 -13.44
N HIS A 48 0.32 11.70 -13.76
CA HIS A 48 1.65 11.42 -13.27
C HIS A 48 2.29 12.76 -12.90
N GLY A 49 1.97 13.28 -11.72
CA GLY A 49 2.65 14.47 -11.20
C GLY A 49 4.17 14.27 -11.19
N ASP A 50 4.93 15.32 -11.52
CA ASP A 50 6.39 15.24 -11.52
C ASP A 50 6.89 14.83 -10.12
N PHE A 51 7.77 13.83 -10.07
CA PHE A 51 8.40 13.41 -8.82
C PHE A 51 9.03 14.61 -8.12
N PHE A 52 8.64 14.86 -6.88
CA PHE A 52 9.12 15.99 -6.12
C PHE A 52 10.22 15.56 -5.15
N LEU A 53 9.96 14.57 -4.29
CA LEU A 53 10.89 14.21 -3.22
C LEU A 53 10.60 12.84 -2.60
N LEU A 54 11.67 12.08 -2.29
CA LEU A 54 11.62 10.91 -1.40
C LEU A 54 12.00 11.31 0.03
N LYS A 55 11.29 10.76 1.00
CA LYS A 55 11.51 10.89 2.43
C LYS A 55 11.55 9.52 3.11
N ASN A 56 12.18 9.49 4.28
CA ASN A 56 12.33 8.30 5.14
C ASN A 56 12.65 7.01 4.36
N GLN A 57 13.73 7.02 3.57
CA GLN A 57 14.16 5.82 2.84
C GLN A 57 14.74 4.80 3.82
N LYS A 58 14.21 3.58 3.83
CA LYS A 58 14.67 2.47 4.68
C LYS A 58 14.75 1.18 3.89
N ASP A 59 15.78 0.40 4.16
CA ASP A 59 15.87 -0.99 3.69
C ASP A 59 15.16 -1.90 4.70
N VAL A 60 14.05 -2.50 4.28
CA VAL A 60 13.22 -3.41 5.08
C VAL A 60 13.46 -4.85 4.61
N MET A 61 13.72 -5.76 5.54
CA MET A 61 13.85 -7.19 5.23
C MET A 61 12.48 -7.82 5.31
N ALA A 62 11.92 -8.21 4.17
CA ALA A 62 10.59 -8.79 4.08
C ALA A 62 10.54 -10.19 4.72
N SER A 63 9.52 -10.45 5.52
CA SER A 63 9.37 -11.73 6.20
C SER A 63 7.91 -12.20 6.29
N ASP A 64 7.67 -13.51 6.09
CA ASP A 64 6.34 -14.12 6.30
C ASP A 64 6.01 -14.27 7.82
N SER A 65 6.50 -13.35 8.65
CA SER A 65 6.22 -13.37 10.08
C SER A 65 4.80 -12.88 10.36
N SER A 66 4.35 -13.01 11.60
CA SER A 66 3.05 -12.48 12.04
C SER A 66 3.14 -11.06 12.60
N TYR A 67 4.31 -10.42 12.50
CA TYR A 67 4.57 -9.07 12.97
C TYR A 67 5.00 -8.21 11.78
N PRO A 68 4.64 -6.91 11.77
CA PRO A 68 5.08 -6.01 10.70
C PRO A 68 6.60 -6.01 10.58
N ASP A 69 7.08 -6.02 9.34
CA ASP A 69 8.51 -5.99 9.03
C ASP A 69 9.16 -4.65 9.36
N GLU A 70 8.37 -3.56 9.34
CA GLU A 70 8.77 -2.24 9.81
C GLU A 70 7.60 -1.60 10.57
N THR A 71 7.87 -1.06 11.75
CA THR A 71 6.89 -0.36 12.59
C THR A 71 7.26 1.11 12.76
N ASP A 72 6.28 1.94 13.12
CA ASP A 72 6.50 3.36 13.40
C ASP A 72 7.16 4.11 12.22
N PHE A 73 6.87 3.71 10.99
CA PHE A 73 7.39 4.34 9.79
C PHE A 73 6.81 5.75 9.68
N TYR A 74 7.67 6.74 9.94
CA TYR A 74 7.35 8.16 9.84
C TYR A 74 7.53 8.65 8.39
N VAL A 75 7.01 9.82 8.06
CA VAL A 75 6.98 10.32 6.69
C VAL A 75 7.94 11.48 6.45
N VAL A 76 7.94 12.51 7.29
CA VAL A 76 8.82 13.68 7.16
C VAL A 76 9.94 13.65 8.19
N ASN A 77 9.59 13.52 9.47
CA ASN A 77 10.51 13.52 10.60
C ASN A 77 9.77 13.01 11.86
N PRO A 78 10.33 12.02 12.60
CA PRO A 78 9.66 11.40 13.74
C PRO A 78 9.35 12.36 14.91
N ASP A 79 10.06 13.49 15.03
CA ASP A 79 9.85 14.49 16.07
C ASP A 79 8.62 15.38 15.82
N ILE A 80 8.14 15.44 14.58
CA ILE A 80 7.03 16.30 14.14
C ILE A 80 5.92 15.52 13.45
N ASP A 81 6.21 14.33 12.96
CA ASP A 81 5.21 13.44 12.40
C ASP A 81 4.37 12.89 13.52
N TYR A 82 3.08 12.89 13.29
CA TYR A 82 2.12 12.26 14.18
C TYR A 82 1.29 11.21 13.42
N PHE A 83 1.73 10.84 12.23
CA PHE A 83 1.13 9.84 11.36
C PHE A 83 2.20 8.79 11.03
N TYR A 84 2.03 7.61 11.59
CA TYR A 84 2.95 6.49 11.46
C TYR A 84 2.26 5.33 10.75
N TRP A 85 3.09 4.52 10.11
CA TRP A 85 2.67 3.33 9.38
C TRP A 85 3.45 2.13 9.86
N ASP A 86 2.76 1.00 9.93
CA ASP A 86 3.39 -0.31 9.95
C ASP A 86 3.37 -0.85 8.51
N ILE A 87 4.47 -1.47 8.10
CA ILE A 87 4.67 -2.05 6.78
C ILE A 87 4.93 -3.54 6.97
N ASP A 88 4.14 -4.37 6.30
CA ASP A 88 4.24 -5.82 6.35
C ASP A 88 4.36 -6.41 4.95
N PHE A 89 5.33 -7.32 4.75
CA PHE A 89 5.50 -8.06 3.51
C PHE A 89 5.20 -9.54 3.75
N SER A 90 3.97 -9.96 3.45
CA SER A 90 3.53 -11.33 3.63
C SER A 90 3.29 -12.01 2.29
N GLN A 91 4.03 -13.07 2.00
CA GLN A 91 4.00 -13.74 0.70
C GLN A 91 4.23 -12.73 -0.42
N ASN A 92 3.28 -12.56 -1.33
CA ASN A 92 3.32 -11.62 -2.44
C ASN A 92 2.48 -10.35 -2.19
N MET A 93 2.19 -10.05 -0.93
CA MET A 93 1.37 -8.91 -0.51
C MET A 93 2.19 -7.91 0.30
N ILE A 94 1.97 -6.63 0.02
CA ILE A 94 2.43 -5.53 0.87
C ILE A 94 1.21 -4.97 1.60
N GLU A 95 1.23 -4.96 2.92
CA GLU A 95 0.22 -4.30 3.75
C GLU A 95 0.80 -3.05 4.40
N LEU A 96 0.07 -1.95 4.27
CA LEU A 96 0.37 -0.65 4.86
C LEU A 96 -0.72 -0.33 5.88
N ALA A 97 -0.40 -0.44 7.17
CA ALA A 97 -1.36 -0.22 8.25
C ALA A 97 -1.10 1.12 8.93
N TYR A 98 -2.11 1.99 8.97
CA TYR A 98 -2.03 3.27 9.68
C TYR A 98 -2.17 3.05 11.18
N THR A 99 -1.15 3.40 11.97
CA THR A 99 -1.11 3.07 13.41
C THR A 99 -1.30 4.25 14.35
N SER A 100 -1.34 5.48 13.83
CA SER A 100 -1.56 6.66 14.66
C SER A 100 -3.00 6.79 15.16
N ILE A 101 -3.19 6.84 16.48
CA ILE A 101 -4.52 6.89 17.11
C ILE A 101 -5.06 8.32 17.25
N GLN A 102 -4.18 9.33 17.35
CA GLN A 102 -4.57 10.71 17.61
C GLN A 102 -3.52 11.68 17.06
N ALA A 103 -3.72 12.13 15.83
CA ALA A 103 -3.10 13.35 15.41
C ALA A 103 -4.02 14.12 14.48
N VAL A 104 -4.28 15.36 14.87
CA VAL A 104 -4.86 16.33 13.99
C VAL A 104 -3.78 16.65 12.96
N ASP A 105 -3.92 16.11 11.75
CA ASP A 105 -3.07 16.46 10.61
C ASP A 105 -3.43 17.86 10.08
N ASP A 106 -3.50 18.86 10.96
CA ASP A 106 -3.69 20.26 10.59
C ASP A 106 -2.41 20.83 9.96
N TYR A 107 -1.26 20.18 10.17
CA TYR A 107 0.03 20.69 9.72
C TYR A 107 0.38 20.29 8.28
N ASN A 108 -0.19 19.22 7.72
CA ASN A 108 0.07 18.80 6.32
C ASN A 108 -1.13 18.91 5.37
N GLN A 109 -2.30 19.35 5.84
CA GLN A 109 -3.49 19.54 5.00
C GLN A 109 -3.67 20.97 4.48
N THR A 110 -2.92 21.96 4.97
CA THR A 110 -3.14 23.38 4.64
C THR A 110 -2.27 23.95 3.52
N GLY A 111 -1.51 23.11 2.79
CA GLY A 111 -0.45 23.57 1.89
C GLY A 111 -0.42 22.90 0.52
N GLY A 112 -1.50 23.01 -0.25
CA GLY A 112 -1.48 22.75 -1.69
C GLY A 112 -1.52 21.28 -2.10
N SER A 113 -2.17 21.05 -3.24
CA SER A 113 -2.33 19.79 -3.95
C SER A 113 -0.94 19.18 -4.21
N THR A 114 -0.48 18.32 -3.32
CA THR A 114 0.70 17.47 -3.48
C THR A 114 0.21 16.06 -3.27
N HIS A 115 0.25 15.23 -4.31
CA HIS A 115 0.01 13.80 -4.13
C HIS A 115 1.12 13.22 -3.26
N LYS A 116 0.78 12.18 -2.48
CA LYS A 116 1.67 11.56 -1.49
C LYS A 116 1.47 10.05 -1.52
N GLY A 117 2.53 9.28 -1.33
CA GLY A 117 2.43 7.82 -1.42
C GLY A 117 3.68 7.10 -0.94
N PHE A 118 3.68 5.78 -1.14
CA PHE A 118 4.81 4.91 -0.85
C PHE A 118 5.50 4.50 -2.14
N HIS A 119 6.81 4.63 -2.13
CA HIS A 119 7.70 4.13 -3.17
C HIS A 119 8.38 2.85 -2.66
N PHE A 120 8.24 1.77 -3.43
CA PHE A 120 8.93 0.50 -3.18
C PHE A 120 9.94 0.26 -4.29
N ASN A 121 11.21 0.13 -3.91
CA ASN A 121 12.30 -0.07 -4.86
C ASN A 121 13.09 -1.34 -4.55
N ASP A 122 13.35 -2.10 -5.61
CA ASP A 122 14.18 -3.29 -5.57
C ASP A 122 15.64 -2.95 -5.86
N VAL A 123 16.39 -2.62 -4.83
CA VAL A 123 17.80 -2.22 -4.98
C VAL A 123 18.66 -3.36 -5.55
N LYS A 124 18.25 -4.62 -5.37
CA LYS A 124 19.04 -5.81 -5.75
C LYS A 124 18.50 -6.54 -6.98
N ASN A 125 17.46 -6.02 -7.62
CA ASN A 125 16.74 -6.68 -8.72
C ASN A 125 16.40 -8.15 -8.40
N SER A 126 15.95 -8.37 -7.16
CA SER A 126 15.63 -9.67 -6.60
C SER A 126 14.14 -9.85 -6.25
N LEU A 127 13.38 -8.77 -6.16
CA LEU A 127 11.96 -8.79 -5.80
C LEU A 127 11.12 -9.34 -6.95
N PRO A 128 10.09 -10.15 -6.64
CA PRO A 128 9.04 -10.44 -7.59
C PRO A 128 8.23 -9.18 -7.91
N ASP A 129 7.45 -9.24 -8.99
CA ASP A 129 6.56 -8.13 -9.37
C ASP A 129 5.59 -7.78 -8.23
N ILE A 130 5.50 -6.49 -7.90
CA ILE A 130 4.56 -5.98 -6.90
C ILE A 130 3.18 -5.88 -7.53
N ILE A 131 2.35 -6.89 -7.27
CA ILE A 131 1.00 -7.01 -7.84
C ILE A 131 -0.14 -6.86 -6.82
N ASN A 132 0.17 -6.84 -5.52
CA ASN A 132 -0.82 -6.79 -4.45
C ASN A 132 -0.37 -5.87 -3.30
N VAL A 133 -1.02 -4.71 -3.20
CA VAL A 133 -0.77 -3.73 -2.13
C VAL A 133 -2.11 -3.40 -1.47
N ILE A 134 -2.17 -3.53 -0.15
CA ILE A 134 -3.35 -3.23 0.66
C ILE A 134 -2.99 -2.09 1.61
N VAL A 135 -3.93 -1.17 1.78
CA VAL A 135 -3.83 -0.08 2.75
C VAL A 135 -4.94 -0.28 3.79
N ASP A 136 -4.56 -0.53 5.04
CA ASP A 136 -5.47 -0.47 6.18
C ASP A 136 -5.41 0.94 6.77
N ASP A 137 -6.39 1.76 6.37
CA ASP A 137 -6.56 3.13 6.82
C ASP A 137 -7.65 3.26 7.91
N THR A 138 -8.04 2.16 8.56
CA THR A 138 -9.16 2.13 9.51
C THR A 138 -9.05 3.20 10.62
N PHE A 139 -7.82 3.55 11.02
CA PHE A 139 -7.53 4.56 12.04
C PHE A 139 -7.24 5.97 11.47
N ALA A 140 -7.18 6.13 10.15
CA ALA A 140 -6.98 7.43 9.51
C ALA A 140 -8.25 8.28 9.65
N ARG A 141 -8.15 9.40 10.39
CA ARG A 141 -9.28 10.30 10.65
C ARG A 141 -9.51 11.26 9.47
N ASN A 142 -9.99 10.74 8.34
CA ASN A 142 -10.81 11.43 7.34
C ASN A 142 -11.10 10.49 6.14
N ARG A 143 -12.24 9.80 6.17
CA ARG A 143 -12.91 9.29 4.96
C ARG A 143 -13.52 10.43 4.14
N SER A 144 -12.70 11.41 3.80
CA SER A 144 -13.03 12.45 2.84
C SER A 144 -12.17 12.20 1.62
N ASP A 145 -12.41 11.08 0.96
CA ASP A 145 -11.99 10.88 -0.43
C ASP A 145 -12.64 11.99 -1.28
N PRO A 146 -11.88 12.87 -1.96
CA PRO A 146 -12.45 13.85 -2.87
C PRO A 146 -12.85 13.25 -4.24
N TYR A 147 -12.74 11.94 -4.45
CA TYR A 147 -13.08 11.26 -5.70
C TYR A 147 -14.10 10.13 -5.50
N GLY A 148 -15.32 10.53 -5.11
CA GLY A 148 -16.55 9.82 -5.50
C GLY A 148 -17.08 10.33 -6.83
#